data_AF-A0ABD4KFY4-F1
#
_entry.id   AF-A0ABD4KFY4-F1
#
_cell.length_a   1.000
_cell.length_b   1.000
_cell.length_c   1.000
_cell.angle_alpha   90.00
_cell.angle_beta   90.00
_cell.angle_gamma   90.00
#
_symmetry.space_group_name_H-M   'P 1'
#
loop_
_entity.id
_entity.type
_entity.pdbx_description
1 polymer ?
#
loop_
_entity_poly.entity_id
_entity_poly.type
_entity_poly.pdbx_seq_one_letter_code
_entity_poly.pdbx_strand_id
1 'polypeptide(L)'
;IGAAVFVILGRFVVIPTGFPNTNIETSYAFLALISAIFGPFAGLMTGLVGHAIKDFTTYGSAWWSWVICSGIIGCLYGWIGLKLNLSS
;
A
#
# COMPACT_ATOMS: atom_id res chain seq x y z
N ILE A 1 -6.34 8.87 6.28
CA ILE A 1 -6.91 7.55 6.68
C ILE A 1 -6.20 6.40 5.97
N GLY A 2 -6.16 6.37 4.63
CA GLY A 2 -5.51 5.30 3.85
C GLY A 2 -4.08 4.97 4.32
N ALA A 3 -3.19 5.98 4.39
CA ALA A 3 -1.81 5.77 4.85
C ALA A 3 -1.72 5.16 6.27
N ALA A 4 -2.57 5.57 7.20
CA ALA A 4 -2.56 5.04 8.57
C ALA A 4 -2.92 3.55 8.60
N VAL A 5 -3.98 3.15 7.89
CA VAL A 5 -4.39 1.74 7.81
C VAL A 5 -3.34 0.91 7.08
N PHE A 6 -2.73 1.44 6.01
CA PHE A 6 -1.61 0.78 5.32
C PHE A 6 -0.46 0.45 6.29
N VAL A 7 -0.09 1.40 7.16
CA VAL A 7 0.96 1.21 8.19
C VAL A 7 0.55 0.13 9.18
N ILE A 8 -0.67 0.18 9.72
CA ILE A 8 -1.14 -0.82 10.69
C ILE A 8 -1.13 -2.23 10.09
N LEU A 9 -1.64 -2.37 8.86
CA LEU A 9 -1.65 -3.66 8.16
C LEU A 9 -0.23 -4.16 7.87
N GLY A 10 0.64 -3.29 7.33
CA GLY A 10 2.01 -3.65 6.98
C GLY A 10 2.92 -3.89 8.18
N ARG A 11 2.51 -3.51 9.40
CA ARG A 11 3.29 -3.71 10.63
C ARG A 11 2.78 -4.86 11.49
N PHE A 12 1.47 -5.03 11.56
CA PHE A 12 0.83 -5.94 12.53
C PHE A 12 0.01 -7.05 11.88
N VAL A 13 -0.27 -6.97 10.57
CA VAL A 13 -1.13 -7.92 9.85
C VAL A 13 -0.40 -8.48 8.63
N VAL A 14 0.91 -8.70 8.75
CA VAL A 14 1.71 -9.40 7.73
C VAL A 14 1.62 -10.91 7.95
N ILE A 15 1.59 -11.67 6.86
CA ILE A 15 1.55 -13.13 6.92
C ILE A 15 2.95 -13.67 6.61
N PRO A 16 3.62 -14.35 7.57
CA PRO A 16 4.94 -14.91 7.35
C PRO A 16 4.86 -16.06 6.35
N THR A 17 5.78 -16.06 5.39
CA THR A 17 5.82 -17.12 4.36
C THR A 17 6.66 -18.33 4.77
N GLY A 18 7.47 -18.20 5.83
CA GLY A 18 8.49 -19.18 6.21
C GLY A 18 9.83 -19.01 5.46
N PHE A 19 9.90 -18.12 4.47
CA PHE A 19 11.15 -17.78 3.78
C PHE A 19 11.76 -16.49 4.35
N PRO A 20 13.09 -16.43 4.57
CA PRO A 20 13.75 -15.23 5.08
C PRO A 20 13.45 -13.99 4.24
N ASN A 21 13.19 -12.86 4.91
CA ASN A 21 12.91 -11.56 4.30
C ASN A 21 11.71 -11.53 3.34
N THR A 22 10.83 -12.53 3.39
CA THR A 22 9.66 -12.63 2.51
C THR A 22 8.39 -12.73 3.33
N ASN A 23 7.52 -11.74 3.22
CA ASN A 23 6.20 -11.72 3.85
C ASN A 23 5.12 -11.44 2.81
N ILE A 24 3.92 -11.95 3.04
CA ILE A 24 2.73 -11.53 2.30
C ILE A 24 2.16 -10.30 3.01
N GLU A 25 2.12 -9.20 2.28
CA GLU A 25 1.73 -7.88 2.78
C GLU A 25 0.25 -7.63 2.52
N THR A 26 -0.57 -7.68 3.58
CA THR A 26 -2.01 -7.39 3.49
C THR A 26 -2.31 -5.92 3.18
N SER A 27 -1.33 -5.04 3.42
CA SER A 27 -1.36 -3.61 3.09
C SER A 27 -1.59 -3.34 1.60
N TYR A 28 -1.15 -4.22 0.69
CA TYR A 28 -1.34 -4.05 -0.75
C TYR A 28 -2.75 -4.38 -1.22
N ALA A 29 -3.42 -5.35 -0.58
CA ALA A 29 -4.84 -5.61 -0.85
C ALA A 29 -5.69 -4.40 -0.45
N PHE A 30 -5.39 -3.81 0.72
CA PHE A 30 -6.02 -2.57 1.15
C PHE A 30 -5.67 -1.38 0.24
N LEU A 31 -4.41 -1.26 -0.19
CA LEU A 31 -4.00 -0.23 -1.14
C LEU A 31 -4.82 -0.32 -2.42
N ALA A 32 -4.97 -1.53 -3.00
CA ALA A 32 -5.80 -1.74 -4.18
C ALA A 32 -7.26 -1.32 -3.95
N LEU A 33 -7.85 -1.69 -2.81
CA LEU A 33 -9.21 -1.31 -2.44
C LEU A 33 -9.40 0.21 -2.37
N ILE A 34 -8.55 0.90 -1.60
CA ILE A 34 -8.63 2.36 -1.44
C ILE A 34 -8.35 3.06 -2.76
N SER A 35 -7.35 2.61 -3.52
CA SER A 35 -7.07 3.15 -4.84
C SER A 35 -8.27 3.00 -5.78
N ALA A 36 -8.93 1.85 -5.79
CA ALA A 36 -10.06 1.59 -6.68
C ALA A 36 -11.29 2.46 -6.33
N ILE A 37 -11.56 2.66 -5.04
CA ILE A 37 -12.72 3.45 -4.56
C ILE A 37 -12.46 4.95 -4.69
N PHE A 38 -11.27 5.42 -4.30
CA PHE A 38 -10.96 6.84 -4.15
C PHE A 38 -10.08 7.41 -5.28
N GLY A 39 -9.66 6.57 -6.21
CA GLY A 39 -8.96 6.96 -7.43
C GLY A 39 -7.42 6.97 -7.33
N PRO A 40 -6.74 7.29 -8.46
CA PRO A 40 -5.29 7.17 -8.61
C PRO A 40 -4.49 7.98 -7.60
N PHE A 41 -4.89 9.23 -7.35
CA PHE A 41 -4.15 10.13 -6.45
C PHE A 41 -4.21 9.66 -4.99
N ALA A 42 -5.39 9.19 -4.54
CA ALA A 42 -5.55 8.61 -3.21
C ALA A 42 -4.67 7.36 -3.04
N GLY A 43 -4.61 6.51 -4.06
CA GLY A 43 -3.71 5.36 -4.13
C GLY A 43 -2.25 5.73 -4.05
N LEU A 44 -1.80 6.68 -4.89
CA LEU A 44 -0.42 7.15 -4.93
C LEU A 44 0.03 7.70 -3.58
N MET A 45 -0.78 8.55 -2.96
CA MET A 45 -0.47 9.14 -1.64
C MET A 45 -0.49 8.09 -0.53
N THR A 46 -1.43 7.14 -0.57
CA THR A 46 -1.50 6.03 0.40
C THR A 46 -0.25 5.15 0.30
N GLY A 47 0.19 4.80 -0.91
CA GLY A 47 1.39 4.01 -1.15
C GLY A 47 2.66 4.74 -0.72
N LEU A 48 2.87 5.99 -1.14
CA LEU A 48 4.07 6.76 -0.79
C LEU A 48 4.16 7.03 0.72
N VAL A 49 3.15 7.69 1.28
CA VAL A 49 3.19 8.14 2.68
C VAL A 49 3.06 6.94 3.62
N GLY A 50 2.18 5.98 3.31
CA GLY A 50 1.99 4.78 4.11
C GLY A 50 3.24 3.91 4.17
N HIS A 51 3.88 3.65 3.03
CA HIS A 51 5.09 2.82 3.02
C HIS A 51 6.27 3.55 3.67
N ALA A 52 6.47 4.85 3.41
CA ALA A 52 7.55 5.60 4.06
C ALA A 52 7.42 5.55 5.59
N ILE A 53 6.23 5.81 6.14
CA ILE A 53 6.00 5.75 7.59
C ILE A 53 6.15 4.33 8.12
N LYS A 54 5.66 3.31 7.40
CA LYS A 54 5.85 1.91 7.76
C LYS A 54 7.34 1.60 7.90
N ASP A 55 8.16 1.96 6.91
CA ASP A 55 9.59 1.68 6.93
C ASP A 55 10.30 2.42 8.07
N PHE A 56 10.05 3.73 8.23
CA PHE A 56 10.63 4.51 9.33
C PHE A 56 10.30 3.92 10.69
N THR A 57 9.05 3.53 10.90
CA THR A 57 8.63 2.96 12.19
C THR A 57 9.17 1.55 12.41
N THR A 58 9.40 0.77 11.35
CA THR A 58 9.75 -0.68 11.44
C THR A 58 11.26 -0.90 11.41
N TYR A 59 11.96 -0.17 10.56
CA TYR A 59 13.39 -0.36 10.27
C TYR A 59 14.24 0.87 10.59
N GLY A 60 13.63 2.00 10.98
CA GLY A 60 14.34 3.24 11.35
C GLY A 60 14.72 4.14 10.16
N SER A 61 14.58 3.67 8.93
CA SER A 61 14.80 4.46 7.71
C SER A 61 13.88 3.99 6.58
N ALA A 62 13.58 4.88 5.62
CA ALA A 62 12.77 4.54 4.46
C ALA A 62 13.59 3.84 3.37
N TRP A 63 13.06 2.74 2.81
CA TRP A 63 13.63 2.11 1.63
C TRP A 63 12.96 2.66 0.37
N TRP A 64 13.52 3.76 -0.13
CA TRP A 64 12.88 4.57 -1.17
C TRP A 64 12.49 3.84 -2.46
N SER A 65 13.25 2.82 -2.89
CA SER A 65 12.84 2.04 -4.06
C SER A 65 11.49 1.35 -3.84
N TRP A 66 11.25 0.78 -2.66
CA TRP A 66 9.97 0.14 -2.33
C TRP A 66 8.85 1.15 -2.08
N VAL A 67 9.17 2.27 -1.44
CA VAL A 67 8.23 3.37 -1.23
C VAL A 67 7.72 3.91 -2.57
N ILE A 68 8.63 4.23 -3.49
CA ILE A 68 8.29 4.74 -4.83
C ILE A 68 7.48 3.69 -5.60
N CYS A 69 7.91 2.42 -5.60
CA CYS A 69 7.15 1.33 -6.22
C CYS A 69 5.71 1.26 -5.69
N SER A 70 5.51 1.42 -4.38
CA SER A 70 4.18 1.39 -3.77
C SER A 70 3.31 2.56 -4.18
N GLY A 71 3.90 3.76 -4.31
CA GLY A 71 3.23 4.92 -4.88
C GLY A 71 2.76 4.69 -6.32
N ILE A 72 3.64 4.15 -7.16
CA ILE A 72 3.33 3.85 -8.58
C ILE A 72 2.23 2.80 -8.67
N ILE A 73 2.35 1.70 -7.92
CA ILE A 73 1.36 0.62 -7.91
C ILE A 73 0.01 1.12 -7.37
N GLY A 74 0.00 1.92 -6.31
CA GLY A 74 -1.20 2.54 -5.79
C GLY A 74 -1.90 3.42 -6.83
N CYS A 75 -1.14 4.22 -7.58
CA CYS A 75 -1.66 5.02 -8.69
C CYS A 75 -2.27 4.14 -9.79
N LEU A 76 -1.56 3.09 -10.19
CA LEU A 76 -1.99 2.16 -11.24
C LEU A 76 -3.28 1.43 -10.85
N TYR A 77 -3.39 0.95 -9.61
CA TYR A 77 -4.63 0.35 -9.11
C TYR A 77 -5.80 1.32 -9.19
N GLY A 78 -5.58 2.59 -8.87
CA GLY A 78 -6.64 3.58 -8.93
C GLY A 78 -7.03 3.91 -10.37
N TRP A 79 -6.06 3.94 -11.28
CA TRP A 79 -6.35 4.10 -12.71
C TRP A 79 -7.19 2.94 -13.25
N ILE A 80 -6.84 1.70 -12.90
CA ILE A 80 -7.62 0.51 -13.27
C ILE A 80 -9.01 0.58 -12.64
N GLY A 81 -9.11 1.03 -11.38
CA GLY A 81 -10.36 1.22 -10.67
C GLY A 81 -11.36 2.12 -11.39
N LEU A 82 -10.89 3.18 -12.08
CA LEU A 82 -11.75 4.06 -12.90
C LEU A 82 -12.42 3.33 -14.08
N LYS A 83 -11.95 2.13 -14.44
CA LYS A 83 -12.52 1.30 -15.51
C LYS A 83 -13.44 0.20 -14.99
N LEU A 84 -13.52 -0.01 -13.67
CA LEU A 84 -14.35 -1.02 -13.05
C LEU A 84 -15.75 -0.44 -12.77
N ASN A 85 -16.79 -1.22 -13.05
CA ASN A 85 -18.12 -0.89 -12.55
C ASN A 85 -18.21 -1.30 -11.08
N LEU A 86 -18.01 -0.34 -10.19
CA LEU A 86 -18.10 -0.55 -8.74
C LEU A 86 -19.50 -0.27 -8.18
N SER A 87 -20.44 0.18 -9.03
CA SER A 87 -21.85 0.24 -8.66
C SER A 87 -22.50 -1.14 -8.87
N SER A 88 -23.11 -1.64 -7.79
CA SER A 88 -23.91 -2.86 -7.77
C SER A 88 -25.26 -2.69 -8.47
#